data_AF-A0A061IUC2-F1
#
_entry.id   AF-A0A061IUC2-F1
#
_cell.length_a   1.000
_cell.length_b   1.000
_cell.length_c   1.000
_cell.angle_alpha   90.00
_cell.angle_beta   90.00
_cell.angle_gamma   90.00
#
_symmetry.space_group_name_H-M   'P 1'
#
loop_
_entity.id
_entity.type
_entity.pdbx_description
1 polymer ?
#
loop_
_entity_poly.entity_id
_entity_poly.type
_entity_poly.pdbx_seq_one_letter_code
_entity_poly.pdbx_strand_id
1 'polypeptide(L)'
;MLRGTPACLFGSLSTALASGALFSANSIGVCDPLSVLFIGGVVFRMASLPATIYGDCCLTRVACALPELQEAHQEYKAIIDHPRAIMWEKRVAAQKLKNDRERIFRSHHTDNVRLVLPHLAALAWSWYSLCIPAQQLGELVGVTAVVPSHMSVCALGFTVDPTLAVAATLALVNTRYHLQRRMGFNDGLDAWIRQMKRNMTLTWAVFVGATLLGQCLAGPAFVSYFFPPQLAPVWLGISVVSSCKSLIVNHTAPMRALFGIQDYPPTHGMHGALATAEGHEYRLEFTGVDMEERREMWQTQKKILDYECNVRLHRILKHIGLFDSVEEAEYEAENLRKKLDVARDRRKRRQQELSGDSGNPAFPVADSCREADIVGPSAEAVAERHFDEMQTEENARRQKRRSLRDP
;
A
#
# COMPACT_ATOMS: atom_id res chain seq x y z
N MET A 1 -31.28 -5.82 -14.75
CA MET A 1 -29.82 -5.55 -14.60
C MET A 1 -29.41 -5.91 -13.18
N LEU A 2 -28.66 -7.00 -12.99
CA LEU A 2 -28.32 -7.52 -11.66
C LEU A 2 -27.09 -6.77 -11.10
N ARG A 3 -27.32 -5.92 -10.09
CA ARG A 3 -26.26 -5.38 -9.22
C ARG A 3 -25.81 -6.50 -8.28
N GLY A 4 -24.86 -7.32 -8.73
CA GLY A 4 -24.30 -8.39 -7.90
C GLY A 4 -23.66 -7.83 -6.63
N THR A 5 -24.04 -8.35 -5.47
CA THR A 5 -23.36 -8.05 -4.21
C THR A 5 -21.93 -8.58 -4.25
N PRO A 6 -20.95 -7.94 -3.57
CA PRO A 6 -19.54 -8.35 -3.65
C PRO A 6 -19.32 -9.81 -3.23
N ALA A 7 -20.06 -10.29 -2.22
CA ALA A 7 -20.03 -11.69 -1.80
C ALA A 7 -20.39 -12.68 -2.93
N CYS A 8 -21.38 -12.34 -3.78
CA CYS A 8 -21.79 -13.16 -4.91
C CYS A 8 -20.71 -13.20 -6.01
N LEU A 9 -20.01 -12.08 -6.24
CA LEU A 9 -18.89 -12.00 -7.19
C LEU A 9 -17.65 -12.76 -6.71
N PHE A 10 -17.32 -12.72 -5.42
CA PHE A 10 -16.22 -13.53 -4.89
C PHE A 10 -16.53 -15.03 -4.92
N GLY A 11 -17.79 -15.43 -4.66
CA GLY A 11 -18.23 -16.81 -4.77
C GLY A 11 -18.22 -17.36 -6.21
N SER A 12 -18.67 -16.57 -7.19
CA SER A 12 -18.63 -16.98 -8.60
C SER A 12 -17.21 -17.03 -9.16
N LEU A 13 -16.33 -16.13 -8.73
CA LEU A 13 -14.91 -16.16 -9.10
C LEU A 13 -14.20 -17.40 -8.55
N SER A 14 -14.43 -17.75 -7.27
CA SER A 14 -13.77 -18.92 -6.66
C SER A 14 -14.22 -20.23 -7.31
N THR A 15 -15.53 -20.37 -7.56
CA THR A 15 -16.09 -21.58 -8.20
C THR A 15 -15.67 -21.69 -9.66
N ALA A 16 -15.56 -20.58 -10.40
CA ALA A 16 -15.00 -20.58 -11.76
C ALA A 16 -13.51 -21.00 -11.78
N LEU A 17 -12.71 -20.53 -10.81
CA LEU A 17 -11.30 -20.92 -10.69
C LEU A 17 -11.15 -22.41 -10.34
N ALA A 18 -11.90 -22.92 -9.35
CA ALA A 18 -11.89 -24.34 -9.00
C ALA A 18 -12.37 -25.24 -10.16
N SER A 19 -13.43 -24.82 -10.87
CA SER A 19 -13.92 -25.56 -12.05
C SER A 19 -12.92 -25.54 -13.20
N GLY A 20 -12.24 -24.40 -13.43
CA GLY A 20 -11.17 -24.30 -14.44
C GLY A 20 -9.96 -25.17 -14.11
N ALA A 21 -9.62 -25.31 -12.81
CA ALA A 21 -8.59 -26.23 -12.35
C ALA A 21 -8.98 -27.70 -12.60
N LEU A 22 -10.20 -28.10 -12.25
CA LEU A 22 -10.73 -29.46 -12.53
C LEU A 22 -10.77 -29.77 -14.03
N PHE A 23 -11.26 -28.83 -14.84
CA PHE A 23 -11.27 -28.97 -16.30
C PHE A 23 -9.85 -29.14 -16.87
N SER A 24 -8.88 -28.37 -16.35
CA SER A 24 -7.48 -28.47 -16.76
C SER A 24 -6.86 -29.82 -16.36
N ALA A 25 -7.12 -30.30 -15.14
CA ALA A 25 -6.61 -31.59 -14.67
C ALA A 25 -7.20 -32.76 -15.47
N ASN A 26 -8.52 -32.75 -15.72
CA ASN A 26 -9.19 -33.73 -16.56
C ASN A 26 -8.64 -33.71 -18.00
N SER A 27 -8.36 -32.53 -18.57
CA SER A 27 -7.79 -32.39 -19.92
C SER A 27 -6.37 -32.95 -20.05
N ILE A 28 -5.62 -33.01 -18.94
CA ILE A 28 -4.27 -33.60 -18.86
C ILE A 28 -4.33 -35.09 -18.47
N GLY A 29 -5.51 -35.63 -18.16
CA GLY A 29 -5.72 -37.01 -17.73
C GLY A 29 -5.32 -37.29 -16.28
N VAL A 30 -5.29 -36.27 -15.43
CA VAL A 30 -4.83 -36.35 -14.04
C VAL A 30 -6.02 -36.44 -13.09
N CYS A 31 -6.21 -37.63 -12.51
CA CYS A 31 -7.32 -37.93 -11.59
C CYS A 31 -6.90 -38.03 -10.11
N ASP A 32 -5.60 -38.03 -9.81
CA ASP A 32 -5.08 -38.13 -8.44
C ASP A 32 -5.31 -36.83 -7.64
N PRO A 33 -5.90 -36.88 -6.42
CA PRO A 33 -6.27 -35.69 -5.66
C PRO A 33 -5.17 -34.62 -5.47
N LEU A 34 -3.96 -35.05 -5.16
CA LEU A 34 -2.84 -34.14 -4.89
C LEU A 34 -2.31 -33.53 -6.19
N SER A 35 -2.31 -34.32 -7.25
CA SER A 35 -1.94 -33.89 -8.60
C SER A 35 -2.96 -32.91 -9.19
N VAL A 36 -4.26 -33.10 -8.94
CA VAL A 36 -5.33 -32.13 -9.26
C VAL A 36 -5.13 -30.82 -8.50
N LEU A 37 -4.83 -30.87 -7.20
CA LEU A 37 -4.54 -29.68 -6.39
C LEU A 37 -3.29 -28.93 -6.87
N PHE A 38 -2.23 -29.65 -7.24
CA PHE A 38 -1.04 -29.06 -7.86
C PHE A 38 -1.38 -28.31 -9.16
N ILE A 39 -2.18 -28.93 -10.05
CA ILE A 39 -2.67 -28.28 -11.28
C ILE A 39 -3.56 -27.07 -10.95
N GLY A 40 -4.36 -27.11 -9.88
CA GLY A 40 -5.07 -25.94 -9.36
C GLY A 40 -4.13 -24.79 -9.04
N GLY A 41 -3.04 -25.05 -8.30
CA GLY A 41 -1.98 -24.08 -8.05
C GLY A 41 -1.35 -23.50 -9.31
N VAL A 42 -1.12 -24.34 -10.33
CA VAL A 42 -0.64 -23.91 -11.65
C VAL A 42 -1.64 -22.93 -12.29
N VAL A 43 -2.91 -23.32 -12.43
CA VAL A 43 -3.97 -22.50 -13.05
C VAL A 43 -4.17 -21.17 -12.31
N PHE A 44 -4.22 -21.20 -10.97
CA PHE A 44 -4.36 -20.00 -10.15
C PHE A 44 -3.19 -19.04 -10.35
N ARG A 45 -1.95 -19.55 -10.49
CA ARG A 45 -0.79 -18.70 -10.75
C ARG A 45 -0.75 -18.17 -12.18
N MET A 46 -1.19 -18.95 -13.17
CA MET A 46 -1.31 -18.49 -14.56
C MET A 46 -2.25 -17.28 -14.68
N ALA A 47 -3.36 -17.24 -13.95
CA ALA A 47 -4.28 -16.11 -13.94
C ALA A 47 -3.64 -14.79 -13.44
N SER A 48 -2.70 -14.86 -12.49
CA SER A 48 -1.94 -13.69 -12.00
C SER A 48 -0.60 -13.45 -12.71
N LEU A 49 -0.25 -14.30 -13.68
CA LEU A 49 1.03 -14.23 -14.37
C LEU A 49 1.19 -12.93 -15.19
N PRO A 50 0.18 -12.47 -15.97
CA PRO A 50 0.26 -11.21 -16.72
C PRO A 50 0.54 -9.99 -15.84
N ALA A 51 -0.14 -9.88 -14.69
CA ALA A 51 0.10 -8.79 -13.74
C ALA A 51 1.56 -8.78 -13.25
N THR A 52 2.14 -9.95 -12.97
CA THR A 52 3.55 -10.02 -12.57
C THR A 52 4.55 -9.84 -13.70
N ILE A 53 4.19 -10.10 -14.97
CA ILE A 53 5.04 -9.74 -16.13
C ILE A 53 5.02 -8.23 -16.30
N TYR A 54 3.83 -7.62 -16.31
CA TYR A 54 3.67 -6.17 -16.43
C TYR A 54 4.44 -5.41 -15.33
N GLY A 55 4.39 -5.90 -14.08
CA GLY A 55 5.19 -5.36 -12.98
C GLY A 55 6.72 -5.45 -13.23
N ASP A 56 7.21 -6.54 -13.81
CA ASP A 56 8.61 -6.67 -14.20
C ASP A 56 8.98 -5.71 -15.36
N CYS A 57 8.09 -5.48 -16.32
CA CYS A 57 8.29 -4.48 -17.38
C CYS A 57 8.34 -3.05 -16.80
N CYS A 58 7.49 -2.74 -15.81
CA CYS A 58 7.55 -1.46 -15.10
C CYS A 58 8.85 -1.29 -14.31
N LEU A 59 9.32 -2.35 -13.63
CA LEU A 59 10.62 -2.37 -12.95
C LEU A 59 11.78 -2.03 -13.90
N THR A 60 11.85 -2.69 -15.06
CA THR A 60 12.94 -2.44 -16.02
C THR A 60 12.88 -1.03 -16.61
N ARG A 61 11.68 -0.50 -16.90
CA ARG A 61 11.55 0.88 -17.41
C ARG A 61 11.97 1.93 -16.38
N VAL A 62 11.66 1.74 -15.09
CA VAL A 62 12.18 2.63 -14.03
C VAL A 62 13.70 2.50 -13.92
N ALA A 63 14.26 1.29 -14.04
CA ALA A 63 15.71 1.11 -14.06
C ALA A 63 16.40 1.85 -15.22
N CYS A 64 15.76 1.90 -16.40
CA CYS A 64 16.20 2.70 -17.55
C CYS A 64 16.03 4.21 -17.35
N ALA A 65 15.04 4.65 -16.57
CA ALA A 65 14.78 6.07 -16.27
C ALA A 65 15.70 6.64 -15.17
N LEU A 66 16.31 5.79 -14.34
CA LEU A 66 17.16 6.22 -13.22
C LEU A 66 18.40 7.04 -13.63
N PRO A 67 19.14 6.74 -14.71
CA PRO A 67 20.29 7.54 -15.13
C PRO A 67 19.90 8.98 -15.49
N GLU A 68 18.86 9.17 -16.29
CA GLU A 68 18.35 10.51 -16.65
C GLU A 68 17.89 11.30 -15.41
N LEU A 69 17.19 10.63 -14.47
CA LEU A 69 16.77 11.24 -13.21
C LEU A 69 17.98 11.64 -12.34
N GLN A 70 19.06 10.85 -12.39
CA GLN A 70 20.29 11.11 -11.64
C GLN A 70 21.08 12.30 -12.20
N GLU A 71 21.08 12.52 -13.52
CA GLU A 71 21.65 13.73 -14.13
C GLU A 71 20.88 14.98 -13.69
N ALA A 72 19.55 14.96 -13.78
CA ALA A 72 18.70 16.06 -13.30
C ALA A 72 18.86 16.31 -11.77
N HIS A 73 19.06 15.25 -10.98
CA HIS A 73 19.34 15.38 -9.55
C HIS A 73 20.72 16.00 -9.25
N GLN A 74 21.75 15.70 -10.05
CA GLN A 74 23.06 16.34 -9.90
C GLN A 74 23.02 17.84 -10.20
N GLU A 75 22.27 18.27 -11.22
CA GLU A 75 22.04 19.71 -11.48
C GLU A 75 21.34 20.39 -10.29
N TYR A 76 20.27 19.79 -9.78
CA TYR A 76 19.55 20.28 -8.60
C TYR A 76 20.47 20.42 -7.38
N LYS A 77 21.29 19.40 -7.13
CA LYS A 77 22.22 19.39 -6.00
C LYS A 77 23.29 20.47 -6.13
N ALA A 78 23.83 20.69 -7.33
CA ALA A 78 24.79 21.77 -7.59
C ALA A 78 24.21 23.16 -7.26
N ILE A 79 22.90 23.37 -7.42
CA ILE A 79 22.20 24.61 -7.04
C ILE A 79 21.95 24.68 -5.52
N ILE A 80 21.50 23.58 -4.89
CA ILE A 80 21.19 23.57 -3.45
C ILE A 80 22.45 23.69 -2.57
N ASP A 81 23.54 23.01 -2.94
CA ASP A 81 24.79 23.02 -2.18
C ASP A 81 25.60 24.31 -2.41
N HIS A 82 25.19 25.15 -3.36
CA HIS A 82 25.89 26.41 -3.64
C HIS A 82 25.73 27.41 -2.47
N PRO A 83 26.83 27.94 -1.90
CA PRO A 83 26.81 28.70 -0.65
C PRO A 83 26.16 30.09 -0.77
N ARG A 84 25.92 30.57 -2.00
CA ARG A 84 25.22 31.84 -2.28
C ARG A 84 23.80 31.66 -2.81
N ALA A 85 23.32 30.42 -2.96
CA ALA A 85 22.00 30.18 -3.54
C ALA A 85 20.88 30.67 -2.63
N ILE A 86 20.02 31.54 -3.16
CA ILE A 86 18.92 32.18 -2.46
C ILE A 86 17.76 31.17 -2.29
N MET A 87 16.97 31.28 -1.22
CA MET A 87 15.83 30.40 -0.95
C MET A 87 14.89 30.21 -2.16
N TRP A 88 14.66 31.29 -2.93
CA TRP A 88 13.87 31.24 -4.16
C TRP A 88 14.49 30.32 -5.22
N GLU A 89 15.80 30.41 -5.46
CA GLU A 89 16.52 29.57 -6.43
C GLU A 89 16.42 28.08 -6.04
N LYS A 90 16.51 27.78 -4.74
CA LYS A 90 16.36 26.39 -4.24
C LYS A 90 14.92 25.87 -4.41
N ARG A 91 13.90 26.71 -4.22
CA ARG A 91 12.49 26.37 -4.51
C ARG A 91 12.27 26.16 -6.01
N VAL A 92 12.85 27.01 -6.87
CA VAL A 92 12.79 26.85 -8.34
C VAL A 92 13.50 25.57 -8.79
N ALA A 93 14.67 25.26 -8.22
CA ALA A 93 15.40 24.02 -8.51
C ALA A 93 14.61 22.77 -8.09
N ALA A 94 13.96 22.79 -6.91
CA ALA A 94 13.10 21.70 -6.46
C ALA A 94 11.89 21.48 -7.39
N GLN A 95 11.25 22.58 -7.84
CA GLN A 95 10.15 22.51 -8.80
C GLN A 95 10.63 22.02 -10.17
N LYS A 96 11.83 22.44 -10.62
CA LYS A 96 12.46 21.94 -11.84
C LYS A 96 12.65 20.42 -11.74
N LEU A 97 13.28 19.92 -10.67
CA LEU A 97 13.51 18.49 -10.46
C LEU A 97 12.20 17.69 -10.37
N LYS A 98 11.13 18.24 -9.78
CA LYS A 98 9.79 17.63 -9.80
C LYS A 98 9.25 17.51 -11.23
N ASN A 99 9.30 18.60 -12.00
CA ASN A 99 8.84 18.63 -13.40
C ASN A 99 9.66 17.69 -14.30
N ASP A 100 10.99 17.67 -14.14
CA ASP A 100 11.88 16.80 -14.91
C ASP A 100 11.68 15.33 -14.54
N ARG A 101 11.51 14.99 -13.25
CA ARG A 101 11.12 13.64 -12.84
C ARG A 101 9.81 13.22 -13.50
N GLU A 102 8.77 14.04 -13.46
CA GLU A 102 7.51 13.73 -14.12
C GLU A 102 7.65 13.56 -15.64
N ARG A 103 8.49 14.38 -16.28
CA ARG A 103 8.77 14.30 -17.73
C ARG A 103 9.48 13.00 -18.10
N ILE A 104 10.54 12.64 -17.37
CA ILE A 104 11.31 11.39 -17.56
C ILE A 104 10.43 10.17 -17.26
N PHE A 105 9.63 10.22 -16.18
CA PHE A 105 8.73 9.11 -15.85
C PHE A 105 7.62 8.95 -16.89
N ARG A 106 7.14 10.06 -17.49
CA ARG A 106 6.21 10.03 -18.63
C ARG A 106 6.85 9.51 -19.92
N SER A 107 8.10 9.86 -20.25
CA SER A 107 8.80 9.33 -21.44
C SER A 107 9.03 7.81 -21.33
N HIS A 108 9.38 7.31 -20.15
CA HIS A 108 9.51 5.86 -19.88
C HIS A 108 8.16 5.16 -19.56
N HIS A 109 7.03 5.89 -19.56
CA HIS A 109 5.69 5.37 -19.27
C HIS A 109 5.54 4.63 -17.91
N THR A 110 6.18 5.16 -16.87
CA THR A 110 6.26 4.56 -15.53
C THR A 110 5.86 5.52 -14.42
N ASP A 111 5.20 5.02 -13.38
CA ASP A 111 4.89 5.76 -12.15
C ASP A 111 5.23 4.90 -10.92
N ASN A 112 5.42 5.52 -9.75
CA ASN A 112 5.62 4.81 -8.48
C ASN A 112 4.50 3.79 -8.19
N VAL A 113 3.25 4.12 -8.56
CA VAL A 113 2.10 3.20 -8.41
C VAL A 113 2.27 1.97 -9.30
N ARG A 114 2.70 2.13 -10.56
CA ARG A 114 2.89 1.02 -11.51
C ARG A 114 4.01 0.06 -11.09
N LEU A 115 4.98 0.54 -10.30
CA LEU A 115 6.10 -0.26 -9.75
C LEU A 115 5.65 -1.26 -8.66
N VAL A 116 4.55 -0.96 -7.97
CA VAL A 116 4.11 -1.65 -6.75
C VAL A 116 2.76 -2.35 -6.95
N LEU A 117 1.78 -1.67 -7.55
CA LEU A 117 0.41 -2.15 -7.71
C LEU A 117 0.29 -3.53 -8.40
N PRO A 118 1.01 -3.85 -9.50
CA PRO A 118 0.87 -5.15 -10.15
C PRO A 118 1.36 -6.32 -9.28
N HIS A 119 2.37 -6.08 -8.45
CA HIS A 119 2.87 -7.09 -7.50
C HIS A 119 2.00 -7.21 -6.25
N LEU A 120 1.43 -6.10 -5.75
CA LEU A 120 0.43 -6.16 -4.69
C LEU A 120 -0.83 -6.90 -5.14
N ALA A 121 -1.31 -6.64 -6.36
CA ALA A 121 -2.45 -7.35 -6.95
C ALA A 121 -2.15 -8.85 -7.10
N ALA A 122 -0.96 -9.22 -7.57
CA ALA A 122 -0.55 -10.61 -7.66
C ALA A 122 -0.36 -11.31 -6.31
N LEU A 123 0.09 -10.58 -5.28
CA LEU A 123 0.19 -11.08 -3.90
C LEU A 123 -1.21 -11.32 -3.32
N ALA A 124 -2.11 -10.34 -3.44
CA ALA A 124 -3.50 -10.45 -3.02
C ALA A 124 -4.23 -11.59 -3.75
N TRP A 125 -3.99 -11.76 -5.05
CA TRP A 125 -4.50 -12.88 -5.83
C TRP A 125 -3.97 -14.23 -5.34
N SER A 126 -2.66 -14.34 -5.10
CA SER A 126 -2.04 -15.58 -4.62
C SER A 126 -2.56 -15.96 -3.23
N TRP A 127 -2.74 -14.96 -2.35
CA TRP A 127 -3.34 -15.14 -1.03
C TRP A 127 -4.79 -15.61 -1.13
N TYR A 128 -5.61 -14.92 -1.93
CA TYR A 128 -7.00 -15.31 -2.20
C TYR A 128 -7.10 -16.73 -2.76
N SER A 129 -6.24 -17.08 -3.72
CA SER A 129 -6.26 -18.40 -4.38
C SER A 129 -5.83 -19.55 -3.48
N LEU A 130 -4.91 -19.30 -2.53
CA LEU A 130 -4.49 -20.26 -1.50
C LEU A 130 -5.56 -20.51 -0.43
N CYS A 131 -6.51 -19.59 -0.26
CA CYS A 131 -7.60 -19.72 0.70
C CYS A 131 -8.85 -20.33 0.06
N ILE A 132 -9.67 -19.51 -0.64
CA ILE A 132 -11.06 -19.88 -0.96
C ILE A 132 -11.14 -20.84 -2.16
N PRO A 133 -10.51 -20.58 -3.33
CA PRO A 133 -10.55 -21.50 -4.46
C PRO A 133 -9.81 -22.82 -4.18
N ALA A 134 -8.70 -22.78 -3.44
CA ALA A 134 -7.99 -23.98 -3.00
C ALA A 134 -8.85 -24.87 -2.10
N GLN A 135 -9.57 -24.27 -1.13
CA GLN A 135 -10.49 -25.02 -0.27
C GLN A 135 -11.63 -25.65 -1.08
N GLN A 136 -12.29 -24.89 -1.94
CA GLN A 136 -13.35 -25.43 -2.81
C GLN A 136 -12.85 -26.56 -3.71
N LEU A 137 -11.64 -26.43 -4.26
CA LEU A 137 -11.01 -27.50 -5.05
C LEU A 137 -10.72 -28.75 -4.19
N GLY A 138 -10.23 -28.59 -2.96
CA GLY A 138 -10.01 -29.69 -2.02
C GLY A 138 -11.30 -30.42 -1.62
N GLU A 139 -12.38 -29.66 -1.40
CA GLU A 139 -13.72 -30.18 -1.09
C GLU A 139 -14.29 -30.98 -2.28
N LEU A 140 -14.22 -30.43 -3.49
CA LEU A 140 -14.70 -31.09 -4.73
C LEU A 140 -13.94 -32.38 -5.07
N VAL A 141 -12.69 -32.48 -4.64
CA VAL A 141 -11.79 -33.62 -4.89
C VAL A 141 -11.83 -34.63 -3.73
N GLY A 142 -12.49 -34.31 -2.61
CA GLY A 142 -12.66 -35.21 -1.47
C GLY A 142 -11.41 -35.39 -0.61
N VAL A 143 -10.53 -34.39 -0.54
CA VAL A 143 -9.27 -34.48 0.19
C VAL A 143 -9.49 -34.48 1.70
N THR A 144 -9.17 -35.61 2.34
CA THR A 144 -9.17 -35.75 3.81
C THR A 144 -7.76 -35.60 4.37
N ALA A 145 -7.65 -35.20 5.63
CA ALA A 145 -6.38 -34.83 6.29
C ALA A 145 -5.38 -35.99 6.51
N VAL A 146 -5.67 -37.19 6.01
CA VAL A 146 -4.95 -38.45 6.30
C VAL A 146 -4.48 -39.16 5.01
N VAL A 147 -4.73 -38.61 3.81
CA VAL A 147 -4.20 -39.20 2.58
C VAL A 147 -2.68 -38.99 2.54
N PRO A 148 -1.85 -40.05 2.62
CA PRO A 148 -0.39 -39.89 2.50
C PRO A 148 -0.07 -39.41 1.09
N SER A 149 0.84 -38.44 0.97
CA SER A 149 1.26 -37.98 -0.35
C SER A 149 2.04 -39.08 -1.07
N HIS A 150 1.88 -39.22 -2.39
CA HIS A 150 2.76 -40.09 -3.19
C HIS A 150 4.24 -39.63 -3.17
N MET A 151 4.51 -38.45 -2.59
CA MET A 151 5.84 -37.91 -2.31
C MET A 151 6.33 -38.19 -0.87
N SER A 152 5.55 -38.90 -0.04
CA SER A 152 5.96 -39.23 1.32
C SER A 152 7.15 -40.18 1.30
N VAL A 153 8.26 -39.76 1.92
CA VAL A 153 9.49 -40.55 2.01
C VAL A 153 9.49 -41.32 3.33
N CYS A 154 9.58 -42.64 3.24
CA CYS A 154 9.87 -43.50 4.37
C CYS A 154 11.39 -43.68 4.51
N ALA A 155 11.98 -43.19 5.61
CA ALA A 155 13.39 -43.40 5.91
C ALA A 155 13.58 -43.70 7.40
N LEU A 156 14.30 -44.78 7.73
CA LEU A 156 14.64 -45.17 9.11
C LEU A 156 13.43 -45.26 10.06
N GLY A 157 12.25 -45.65 9.55
CA GLY A 157 11.01 -45.75 10.31
C GLY A 157 10.18 -44.45 10.40
N PHE A 158 10.72 -43.32 9.92
CA PHE A 158 10.02 -42.05 9.84
C PHE A 158 9.34 -41.87 8.48
N THR A 159 8.11 -41.32 8.50
CA THR A 159 7.35 -40.91 7.31
C THR A 159 7.33 -39.38 7.24
N VAL A 160 7.83 -38.82 6.13
CA VAL A 160 7.97 -37.38 5.94
C VAL A 160 7.36 -36.98 4.60
N ASP A 161 6.45 -36.00 4.59
CA ASP A 161 5.93 -35.37 3.37
C ASP A 161 6.67 -34.05 3.11
N PRO A 162 7.62 -34.02 2.14
CA PRO A 162 8.42 -32.84 1.86
C PRO A 162 7.66 -31.76 1.08
N THR A 163 6.43 -32.02 0.61
CA THR A 163 5.66 -31.14 -0.31
C THR A 163 5.61 -29.69 0.18
N LEU A 164 5.27 -29.48 1.46
CA LEU A 164 5.20 -28.14 2.06
C LEU A 164 6.58 -27.46 2.18
N ALA A 165 7.61 -28.23 2.54
CA ALA A 165 8.98 -27.73 2.65
C ALA A 165 9.54 -27.32 1.28
N VAL A 166 9.28 -28.11 0.23
CA VAL A 166 9.68 -27.79 -1.16
C VAL A 166 8.92 -26.55 -1.66
N ALA A 167 7.61 -26.46 -1.42
CA ALA A 167 6.82 -25.28 -1.78
C ALA A 167 7.35 -24.01 -1.12
N ALA A 168 7.58 -24.03 0.20
CA ALA A 168 8.15 -22.91 0.94
C ALA A 168 9.58 -22.53 0.47
N THR A 169 10.38 -23.53 0.08
CA THR A 169 11.75 -23.30 -0.44
C THR A 169 11.72 -22.65 -1.83
N LEU A 170 10.87 -23.12 -2.74
CA LEU A 170 10.69 -22.48 -4.05
C LEU A 170 10.12 -21.06 -3.89
N ALA A 171 9.17 -20.85 -2.97
CA ALA A 171 8.67 -19.53 -2.64
C ALA A 171 9.78 -18.59 -2.10
N LEU A 172 10.67 -19.08 -1.22
CA LEU A 172 11.84 -18.32 -0.76
C LEU A 172 12.79 -17.98 -1.91
N VAL A 173 13.11 -18.92 -2.79
CA VAL A 173 14.00 -18.68 -3.96
C VAL A 173 13.39 -17.63 -4.89
N ASN A 174 12.10 -17.78 -5.23
CA ASN A 174 11.39 -16.85 -6.10
C ASN A 174 11.30 -15.43 -5.51
N THR A 175 10.99 -15.30 -4.22
CA THR A 175 10.94 -14.00 -3.53
C THR A 175 12.33 -13.37 -3.41
N ARG A 176 13.36 -14.16 -3.11
CA ARG A 176 14.76 -13.68 -3.11
C ARG A 176 15.21 -13.18 -4.47
N TYR A 177 14.86 -13.88 -5.55
CA TYR A 177 15.15 -13.44 -6.91
C TYR A 177 14.40 -12.15 -7.27
N HIS A 178 13.12 -12.06 -6.92
CA HIS A 178 12.33 -10.83 -7.12
C HIS A 178 12.91 -9.64 -6.35
N LEU A 179 13.39 -9.85 -5.11
CA LEU A 179 14.09 -8.83 -4.33
C LEU A 179 15.50 -8.53 -4.88
N GLN A 180 16.20 -9.48 -5.51
CA GLN A 180 17.49 -9.23 -6.17
C GLN A 180 17.35 -8.24 -7.33
N ARG A 181 16.28 -8.35 -8.12
CA ARG A 181 15.95 -7.42 -9.21
C ARG A 181 15.60 -6.00 -8.78
N ARG A 182 15.33 -5.79 -7.49
CA ARG A 182 15.02 -4.47 -6.90
C ARG A 182 16.22 -3.84 -6.19
N MET A 183 17.39 -4.48 -6.21
CA MET A 183 18.63 -3.88 -5.73
C MET A 183 19.21 -2.96 -6.81
N GLY A 184 19.98 -1.95 -6.43
CA GLY A 184 20.59 -0.98 -7.33
C GLY A 184 19.70 0.22 -7.69
N PHE A 185 18.55 0.36 -7.04
CA PHE A 185 17.70 1.55 -7.14
C PHE A 185 18.03 2.59 -6.05
N ASN A 186 18.47 2.17 -4.86
CA ASN A 186 18.76 3.06 -3.72
C ASN A 186 19.49 2.26 -2.61
N ASP A 187 20.64 2.72 -2.07
CA ASP A 187 21.36 1.96 -1.03
C ASP A 187 20.52 1.68 0.23
N GLY A 188 19.56 2.55 0.55
CA GLY A 188 18.61 2.36 1.65
C GLY A 188 17.59 1.25 1.36
N LEU A 189 17.10 1.17 0.12
CA LEU A 189 16.27 0.04 -0.34
C LEU A 189 17.10 -1.25 -0.37
N ASP A 190 18.35 -1.19 -0.80
CA ASP A 190 19.27 -2.33 -0.86
C ASP A 190 19.69 -2.82 0.53
N ALA A 191 19.85 -1.93 1.51
CA ALA A 191 20.03 -2.27 2.91
C ALA A 191 18.80 -2.98 3.47
N TRP A 192 17.60 -2.43 3.23
CA TRP A 192 16.33 -3.07 3.61
C TRP A 192 16.14 -4.43 2.92
N ILE A 193 16.44 -4.56 1.62
CA ILE A 193 16.40 -5.81 0.87
C ILE A 193 17.37 -6.84 1.48
N ARG A 194 18.60 -6.45 1.82
CA ARG A 194 19.58 -7.35 2.47
C ARG A 194 19.09 -7.84 3.83
N GLN A 195 18.56 -6.93 4.66
CA GLN A 195 17.96 -7.28 5.95
C GLN A 195 16.75 -8.21 5.79
N MET A 196 15.85 -7.90 4.85
CA MET A 196 14.66 -8.71 4.57
C MET A 196 15.05 -10.10 4.06
N LYS A 197 16.01 -10.21 3.12
CA LYS A 197 16.54 -11.49 2.63
C LYS A 197 17.14 -12.34 3.75
N ARG A 198 17.79 -11.74 4.74
CA ARG A 198 18.33 -12.44 5.92
C ARG A 198 17.19 -12.94 6.81
N ASN A 199 16.27 -12.07 7.19
CA ASN A 199 15.13 -12.39 8.04
C ASN A 199 14.26 -13.48 7.42
N MET A 200 13.97 -13.40 6.12
CA MET A 200 13.22 -14.42 5.37
C MET A 200 13.90 -15.80 5.36
N THR A 201 15.24 -15.88 5.33
CA THR A 201 15.93 -17.18 5.51
C THR A 201 15.77 -17.73 6.92
N LEU A 202 15.84 -16.88 7.93
CA LEU A 202 15.72 -17.33 9.32
C LEU A 202 14.30 -17.85 9.59
N THR A 203 13.27 -17.13 9.15
CA THR A 203 11.88 -17.59 9.26
C THR A 203 11.62 -18.84 8.43
N TRP A 204 12.15 -18.93 7.21
CA TRP A 204 12.05 -20.15 6.39
C TRP A 204 12.77 -21.34 7.02
N ALA A 205 13.98 -21.16 7.55
CA ALA A 205 14.76 -22.25 8.17
C ALA A 205 14.07 -22.77 9.43
N VAL A 206 13.52 -21.88 10.26
CA VAL A 206 12.69 -22.26 11.41
C VAL A 206 11.42 -22.98 10.97
N PHE A 207 10.73 -22.49 9.93
CA PHE A 207 9.51 -23.09 9.40
C PHE A 207 9.73 -24.49 8.82
N VAL A 208 10.73 -24.66 7.94
CA VAL A 208 11.07 -25.95 7.33
C VAL A 208 11.64 -26.91 8.38
N GLY A 209 12.48 -26.42 9.29
CA GLY A 209 13.00 -27.21 10.40
C GLY A 209 11.89 -27.73 11.32
N ALA A 210 10.97 -26.86 11.74
CA ALA A 210 9.86 -27.23 12.62
C ALA A 210 8.84 -28.16 11.93
N THR A 211 8.53 -27.94 10.66
CA THR A 211 7.60 -28.81 9.91
C THR A 211 8.19 -30.20 9.68
N LEU A 212 9.43 -30.32 9.22
CA LEU A 212 10.09 -31.62 9.00
C LEU A 212 10.36 -32.35 10.32
N LEU A 213 10.89 -31.67 11.35
CA LEU A 213 11.14 -32.28 12.66
C LEU A 213 9.84 -32.71 13.33
N GLY A 214 8.77 -31.90 13.23
CA GLY A 214 7.45 -32.24 13.73
C GLY A 214 6.85 -33.46 13.03
N GLN A 215 7.03 -33.61 11.72
CA GLN A 215 6.65 -34.83 11.00
C GLN A 215 7.46 -36.06 11.47
N CYS A 216 8.76 -35.93 11.73
CA CYS A 216 9.55 -37.03 12.28
C CYS A 216 9.10 -37.44 13.70
N LEU A 217 8.70 -36.48 14.55
CA LEU A 217 8.36 -36.74 15.95
C LEU A 217 6.90 -37.15 16.18
N ALA A 218 5.96 -36.62 15.38
CA ALA A 218 4.51 -36.81 15.56
C ALA A 218 3.80 -37.37 14.30
N GLY A 219 4.56 -37.75 13.27
CA GLY A 219 4.06 -38.30 12.01
C GLY A 219 3.57 -37.24 11.01
N PRO A 220 3.25 -37.64 9.76
CA PRO A 220 2.83 -36.71 8.69
C PRO A 220 1.63 -35.83 9.04
N ALA A 221 0.71 -36.36 9.87
CA ALA A 221 -0.45 -35.63 10.38
C ALA A 221 -0.09 -34.37 11.19
N PHE A 222 1.15 -34.24 11.67
CA PHE A 222 1.60 -33.03 12.38
C PHE A 222 1.30 -31.73 11.61
N VAL A 223 1.50 -31.75 10.27
CA VAL A 223 1.26 -30.56 9.43
C VAL A 223 -0.23 -30.23 9.31
N SER A 224 -1.12 -31.22 9.32
CA SER A 224 -2.56 -30.99 9.14
C SER A 224 -3.23 -30.33 10.35
N TYR A 225 -2.59 -30.34 11.53
CA TYR A 225 -3.02 -29.54 12.69
C TYR A 225 -2.82 -28.03 12.52
N PHE A 226 -1.87 -27.61 11.67
CA PHE A 226 -1.54 -26.19 11.47
C PHE A 226 -1.98 -25.65 10.10
N PHE A 227 -2.06 -26.52 9.08
CA PHE A 227 -2.34 -26.13 7.71
C PHE A 227 -3.39 -27.04 7.06
N PRO A 228 -4.36 -26.49 6.29
CA PRO A 228 -5.29 -27.31 5.52
C PRO A 228 -4.55 -28.21 4.51
N PRO A 229 -4.99 -29.46 4.29
CA PRO A 229 -4.27 -30.43 3.45
C PRO A 229 -4.11 -29.97 1.99
N GLN A 230 -5.05 -29.16 1.49
CA GLN A 230 -4.98 -28.57 0.15
C GLN A 230 -3.87 -27.52 -0.02
N LEU A 231 -3.35 -26.93 1.06
CA LEU A 231 -2.44 -25.79 0.99
C LEU A 231 -1.10 -26.16 0.36
N ALA A 232 -0.49 -27.27 0.78
CA ALA A 232 0.85 -27.69 0.34
C ALA A 232 0.94 -27.95 -1.17
N PRO A 233 0.09 -28.79 -1.81
CA PRO A 233 0.15 -29.03 -3.25
C PRO A 233 -0.22 -27.80 -4.09
N VAL A 234 -1.22 -27.00 -3.69
CA VAL A 234 -1.59 -25.76 -4.40
C VAL A 234 -0.43 -24.75 -4.32
N TRP A 235 0.19 -24.57 -3.15
CA TRP A 235 1.32 -23.66 -2.98
C TRP A 235 2.55 -24.15 -3.75
N LEU A 236 2.76 -25.47 -3.86
CA LEU A 236 3.80 -26.05 -4.71
C LEU A 236 3.57 -25.67 -6.18
N GLY A 237 2.36 -25.85 -6.72
CA GLY A 237 2.01 -25.47 -8.09
C GLY A 237 2.23 -23.98 -8.39
N ILE A 238 1.77 -23.11 -7.47
CA ILE A 238 1.99 -21.65 -7.53
C ILE A 238 3.50 -21.32 -7.55
N SER A 239 4.29 -22.02 -6.74
CA SER A 239 5.73 -21.79 -6.62
C SER A 239 6.51 -22.28 -7.83
N VAL A 240 6.16 -23.45 -8.39
CA VAL A 240 6.75 -24.00 -9.61
C VAL A 240 6.51 -23.05 -10.79
N VAL A 241 5.28 -22.60 -11.04
CA VAL A 241 4.99 -21.63 -12.13
C VAL A 241 5.75 -20.32 -11.94
N SER A 242 5.89 -19.87 -10.69
CA SER A 242 6.68 -18.67 -10.38
C SER A 242 8.17 -18.86 -10.68
N SER A 243 8.73 -20.04 -10.42
CA SER A 243 10.11 -20.40 -10.78
C SER A 243 10.28 -20.56 -12.29
N CYS A 244 9.34 -21.20 -12.99
CA CYS A 244 9.34 -21.29 -14.45
C CYS A 244 9.29 -19.89 -15.09
N LYS A 245 8.43 -18.98 -14.61
CA LYS A 245 8.47 -17.57 -15.03
C LYS A 245 9.84 -16.95 -14.78
N SER A 246 10.41 -17.16 -13.59
CA SER A 246 11.72 -16.61 -13.22
C SER A 246 12.87 -17.07 -14.13
N LEU A 247 12.89 -18.36 -14.49
CA LEU A 247 13.93 -18.95 -15.32
C LEU A 247 13.70 -18.67 -16.82
N ILE A 248 12.47 -18.80 -17.30
CA ILE A 248 12.14 -18.71 -18.73
C ILE A 248 11.96 -17.25 -19.14
N VAL A 249 10.94 -16.58 -18.61
CA VAL A 249 10.57 -15.19 -18.98
C VAL A 249 11.65 -14.19 -18.58
N ASN A 250 12.34 -14.48 -17.47
CA ASN A 250 13.14 -13.49 -16.78
C ASN A 250 14.65 -13.65 -16.97
N HIS A 251 15.17 -14.85 -17.25
CA HIS A 251 16.59 -15.04 -17.58
C HIS A 251 16.88 -15.20 -19.08
N THR A 252 15.91 -15.59 -19.92
CA THR A 252 16.19 -15.79 -21.36
C THR A 252 15.91 -14.52 -22.17
N ALA A 253 16.89 -14.08 -22.97
CA ALA A 253 16.75 -12.98 -23.91
C ALA A 253 15.53 -13.08 -24.85
N PRO A 254 15.22 -14.23 -25.51
CA PRO A 254 14.08 -14.30 -26.42
C PRO A 254 12.73 -14.08 -25.73
N MET A 255 12.55 -14.59 -24.51
CA MET A 255 11.28 -14.40 -23.80
C MET A 255 11.15 -12.98 -23.24
N ARG A 256 12.26 -12.36 -22.83
CA ARG A 256 12.25 -10.93 -22.44
C ARG A 256 11.86 -10.04 -23.61
N ALA A 257 12.39 -10.31 -24.81
CA ALA A 257 11.98 -9.62 -26.03
C ALA A 257 10.49 -9.83 -26.33
N LEU A 258 9.99 -11.07 -26.26
CA LEU A 258 8.57 -11.41 -26.48
C LEU A 258 7.62 -10.64 -25.55
N PHE A 259 8.00 -10.43 -24.29
CA PHE A 259 7.20 -9.71 -23.29
C PHE A 259 7.56 -8.21 -23.15
N GLY A 260 8.46 -7.68 -23.98
CA GLY A 260 8.88 -6.27 -23.92
C GLY A 260 9.61 -5.88 -22.61
N ILE A 261 10.27 -6.84 -21.97
CA ILE A 261 11.08 -6.63 -20.76
C ILE A 261 12.46 -6.13 -21.21
N GLN A 262 12.72 -4.83 -20.99
CA GLN A 262 13.98 -4.20 -21.37
C GLN A 262 15.17 -4.75 -20.57
N ASP A 263 16.39 -4.55 -21.08
CA ASP A 263 17.61 -4.78 -20.32
C ASP A 263 17.88 -3.66 -19.33
N TYR A 264 18.45 -4.04 -18.17
CA TYR A 264 18.92 -3.07 -17.20
C TYR A 264 20.11 -2.33 -17.82
N PRO A 265 20.18 -0.99 -17.71
CA PRO A 265 21.33 -0.26 -18.21
C PRO A 265 22.60 -0.69 -17.46
N PRO A 266 23.79 -0.64 -18.09
CA PRO A 266 25.05 -1.04 -17.44
C PRO A 266 25.39 -0.17 -16.22
N THR A 267 24.80 1.02 -16.10
CA THR A 267 24.92 1.94 -14.97
C THR A 267 23.99 1.60 -13.79
N HIS A 268 23.11 0.60 -13.91
CA HIS A 268 22.19 0.22 -12.84
C HIS A 268 22.95 -0.25 -11.60
N GLY A 269 22.58 0.26 -10.42
CA GLY A 269 23.29 0.01 -9.17
C GLY A 269 24.60 0.81 -8.99
N MET A 270 25.00 1.65 -9.94
CA MET A 270 26.09 2.63 -9.75
C MET A 270 25.61 3.94 -9.10
N HIS A 271 24.30 4.08 -8.84
CA HIS A 271 23.67 5.30 -8.35
C HIS A 271 23.18 5.09 -6.91
N GLY A 272 23.95 5.60 -5.94
CA GLY A 272 23.70 5.40 -4.50
C GLY A 272 22.50 6.19 -3.94
N ALA A 273 22.20 6.02 -2.66
CA ALA A 273 20.95 6.45 -2.01
C ALA A 273 20.63 7.95 -2.12
N LEU A 274 21.64 8.81 -2.17
CA LEU A 274 21.45 10.27 -2.32
C LEU A 274 20.70 10.62 -3.62
N ALA A 275 21.02 9.91 -4.72
CA ALA A 275 20.44 10.09 -6.04
C ALA A 275 18.90 9.99 -6.05
N THR A 276 18.37 8.99 -5.35
CA THR A 276 16.97 8.58 -5.49
C THR A 276 16.11 8.88 -4.27
N ALA A 277 16.72 9.06 -3.08
CA ALA A 277 15.98 9.43 -1.87
C ALA A 277 15.59 10.92 -1.81
N GLU A 278 16.22 11.78 -2.62
CA GLU A 278 15.91 13.21 -2.70
C GLU A 278 14.91 13.55 -3.80
N GLY A 279 14.70 12.65 -4.79
CA GLY A 279 13.70 12.79 -5.85
C GLY A 279 12.26 12.41 -5.49
N HIS A 280 11.98 12.00 -4.24
CA HIS A 280 10.61 11.72 -3.79
C HIS A 280 9.78 13.02 -3.67
N GLU A 281 8.51 13.00 -4.11
CA GLU A 281 7.60 14.18 -4.04
C GLU A 281 7.53 14.75 -2.63
N TYR A 282 7.33 13.88 -1.64
CA TYR A 282 7.30 14.21 -0.20
C TYR A 282 8.63 14.66 0.40
N ARG A 283 9.68 14.84 -0.41
CA ARG A 283 10.96 15.42 0.03
C ARG A 283 11.32 16.68 -0.74
N LEU A 284 11.00 16.75 -2.04
CA LEU A 284 11.09 17.98 -2.84
C LEU A 284 10.15 19.08 -2.36
N GLU A 285 8.95 18.72 -1.87
CA GLU A 285 8.03 19.68 -1.21
C GLU A 285 8.50 20.09 0.20
N PHE A 286 9.58 19.49 0.71
CA PHE A 286 10.11 19.68 2.07
C PHE A 286 11.55 20.22 2.11
N THR A 287 12.18 20.52 0.97
CA THR A 287 13.52 21.14 0.95
C THR A 287 13.49 22.65 1.21
N GLY A 288 12.78 23.05 2.26
CA GLY A 288 13.21 24.21 3.05
C GLY A 288 14.60 23.91 3.62
N VAL A 289 15.52 24.87 3.53
CA VAL A 289 16.89 24.69 4.05
C VAL A 289 16.89 24.79 5.57
N ASP A 290 15.97 25.57 6.14
CA ASP A 290 15.83 25.69 7.59
C ASP A 290 15.19 24.45 8.23
N MET A 291 15.81 23.98 9.30
CA MET A 291 15.29 22.88 10.12
C MET A 291 14.02 23.30 10.86
N GLU A 292 13.85 24.60 11.14
CA GLU A 292 12.65 25.16 11.75
C GLU A 292 11.50 25.26 10.73
N GLU A 293 11.75 25.81 9.53
CA GLU A 293 10.78 25.83 8.42
C GLU A 293 10.32 24.41 8.02
N ARG A 294 11.22 23.41 8.01
CA ARG A 294 10.85 21.99 7.86
C ARG A 294 9.95 21.50 8.98
N ARG A 295 10.22 21.86 10.24
CA ARG A 295 9.44 21.42 11.39
C ARG A 295 8.04 22.02 11.35
N GLU A 296 7.91 23.28 10.94
CA GLU A 296 6.64 23.97 10.79
C GLU A 296 5.83 23.48 9.59
N MET A 297 6.45 23.30 8.41
CA MET A 297 5.80 22.68 7.25
C MET A 297 5.36 21.25 7.56
N TRP A 298 6.20 20.44 8.21
CA TRP A 298 5.83 19.08 8.64
C TRP A 298 4.69 19.07 9.65
N GLN A 299 4.70 19.95 10.66
CA GLN A 299 3.58 20.05 11.61
C GLN A 299 2.29 20.54 10.93
N THR A 300 2.40 21.44 9.96
CA THR A 300 1.24 21.99 9.25
C THR A 300 0.65 20.98 8.29
N GLN A 301 1.48 20.34 7.45
CA GLN A 301 1.03 19.24 6.59
C GLN A 301 0.54 18.04 7.39
N LYS A 302 1.17 17.69 8.52
CA LYS A 302 0.65 16.65 9.41
C LYS A 302 -0.75 17.00 9.92
N LYS A 303 -0.99 18.24 10.38
CA LYS A 303 -2.34 18.67 10.81
C LYS A 303 -3.36 18.60 9.67
N ILE A 304 -2.98 18.99 8.45
CA ILE A 304 -3.84 18.91 7.25
C ILE A 304 -4.14 17.45 6.89
N LEU A 305 -3.14 16.58 6.97
CA LEU A 305 -3.26 15.17 6.60
C LEU A 305 -4.01 14.36 7.68
N ASP A 306 -3.79 14.65 8.96
CA ASP A 306 -4.59 14.14 10.08
C ASP A 306 -6.05 14.61 9.94
N TYR A 307 -6.30 15.87 9.56
CA TYR A 307 -7.64 16.39 9.27
C TYR A 307 -8.28 15.71 8.07
N GLU A 308 -7.58 15.55 6.95
CA GLU A 308 -8.08 14.83 5.78
C GLU A 308 -8.35 13.35 6.07
N CYS A 309 -7.47 12.68 6.81
CA CYS A 309 -7.70 11.31 7.25
C CYS A 309 -8.94 11.24 8.13
N ASN A 310 -9.09 12.12 9.12
CA ASN A 310 -10.28 12.19 9.96
C ASN A 310 -11.55 12.45 9.14
N VAL A 311 -11.54 13.38 8.17
CA VAL A 311 -12.69 13.66 7.30
C VAL A 311 -13.02 12.48 6.38
N ARG A 312 -12.02 11.82 5.79
CA ARG A 312 -12.23 10.63 4.93
C ARG A 312 -12.72 9.43 5.73
N LEU A 313 -12.14 9.20 6.91
CA LEU A 313 -12.47 8.12 7.83
C LEU A 313 -13.86 8.35 8.44
N HIS A 314 -14.20 9.59 8.81
CA HIS A 314 -15.57 10.00 9.16
C HIS A 314 -16.55 9.74 8.01
N ARG A 315 -16.25 10.18 6.76
CA ARG A 315 -17.12 9.90 5.60
C ARG A 315 -17.34 8.40 5.40
N ILE A 316 -16.31 7.58 5.58
CA ILE A 316 -16.39 6.11 5.49
C ILE A 316 -17.26 5.55 6.62
N LEU A 317 -17.05 5.96 7.88
CA LEU A 317 -17.82 5.51 9.04
C LEU A 317 -19.31 5.92 8.95
N LYS A 318 -19.59 7.13 8.45
CA LYS A 318 -20.93 7.62 8.11
C LYS A 318 -21.58 6.81 6.99
N HIS A 319 -20.81 6.36 6.00
CA HIS A 319 -21.29 5.47 4.94
C HIS A 319 -21.52 4.02 5.42
N ILE A 320 -20.81 3.60 6.46
CA ILE A 320 -20.99 2.31 7.15
C ILE A 320 -22.16 2.37 8.16
N GLY A 321 -22.72 3.56 8.42
CA GLY A 321 -23.86 3.75 9.33
C GLY A 321 -23.49 3.63 10.81
N LEU A 322 -22.21 3.81 11.14
CA LEU A 322 -21.66 3.60 12.49
C LEU A 322 -21.56 4.89 13.32
N PHE A 323 -22.00 6.01 12.76
CA PHE A 323 -22.00 7.34 13.38
C PHE A 323 -23.37 7.98 13.21
N ASP A 324 -24.04 8.30 14.32
CA ASP A 324 -25.30 9.02 14.32
C ASP A 324 -25.03 10.55 14.41
N SER A 325 -25.78 11.34 13.65
CA SER A 325 -25.49 12.78 13.47
C SER A 325 -25.73 13.64 14.72
N VAL A 326 -26.38 13.07 15.74
CA VAL A 326 -26.67 13.76 17.01
C VAL A 326 -25.44 13.74 17.94
N GLU A 327 -24.78 12.59 18.09
CA GLU A 327 -23.58 12.45 18.92
C GLU A 327 -22.41 13.31 18.40
N GLU A 328 -22.32 13.48 17.08
CA GLU A 328 -21.35 14.35 16.43
C GLU A 328 -21.57 15.83 16.78
N ALA A 329 -22.82 16.31 16.72
CA ALA A 329 -23.15 17.70 17.05
C ALA A 329 -22.89 18.02 18.53
N GLU A 330 -23.16 17.07 19.44
CA GLU A 330 -22.85 17.21 20.86
C GLU A 330 -21.33 17.26 21.11
N TYR A 331 -20.56 16.38 20.45
CA TYR A 331 -19.10 16.35 20.56
C TYR A 331 -18.44 17.63 20.02
N GLU A 332 -18.90 18.14 18.86
CA GLU A 332 -18.41 19.41 18.32
C GLU A 332 -18.77 20.61 19.23
N ALA A 333 -19.99 20.65 19.77
CA ALA A 333 -20.40 21.68 20.73
C ALA A 333 -19.55 21.65 22.01
N GLU A 334 -19.22 20.47 22.54
CA GLU A 334 -18.38 20.33 23.72
C GLU A 334 -16.91 20.75 23.44
N ASN A 335 -16.38 20.42 22.25
CA ASN A 335 -15.05 20.83 21.80
C ASN A 335 -14.97 22.35 21.57
N LEU A 336 -16.03 22.97 21.04
CA LEU A 336 -16.14 24.43 20.91
C LEU A 336 -16.21 25.13 22.27
N ARG A 337 -16.96 24.59 23.25
CA ARG A 337 -16.96 25.09 24.64
C ARG A 337 -15.55 25.06 25.24
N LYS A 338 -14.84 23.93 25.14
CA LYS A 338 -13.45 23.78 25.61
C LYS A 338 -12.51 24.81 24.96
N LYS A 339 -12.64 25.09 23.66
CA LYS A 339 -11.86 26.12 22.96
C LYS A 339 -12.20 27.54 23.43
N LEU A 340 -13.47 27.85 23.66
CA LEU A 340 -13.93 29.15 24.18
C LEU A 340 -13.42 29.41 25.60
N ASP A 341 -13.43 28.41 26.47
CA ASP A 341 -12.94 28.57 27.84
C ASP A 341 -11.41 28.76 27.88
N VAL A 342 -10.64 28.03 27.07
CA VAL A 342 -9.21 28.29 26.88
C VAL A 342 -8.95 29.71 26.33
N ALA A 343 -9.79 30.22 25.44
CA ALA A 343 -9.69 31.59 24.94
C ALA A 343 -10.02 32.64 26.02
N ARG A 344 -11.06 32.40 26.84
CA ARG A 344 -11.42 33.24 28.01
C ARG A 344 -10.28 33.29 29.02
N ASP A 345 -9.67 32.16 29.36
CA ASP A 345 -8.58 32.11 30.33
C ASP A 345 -7.30 32.78 29.82
N ARG A 346 -6.99 32.65 28.52
CA ARG A 346 -5.92 33.45 27.89
C ARG A 346 -6.20 34.96 27.95
N ARG A 347 -7.46 35.37 27.77
CA ARG A 347 -7.87 36.79 27.87
C ARG A 347 -7.78 37.30 29.31
N LYS A 348 -8.20 36.51 30.31
CA LYS A 348 -8.04 36.82 31.74
C LYS A 348 -6.57 36.96 32.13
N ARG A 349 -5.69 36.06 31.71
CA ARG A 349 -4.24 36.15 31.96
C ARG A 349 -3.65 37.44 31.40
N ARG A 350 -3.92 37.78 30.14
CA ARG A 350 -3.49 39.06 29.55
C ARG A 350 -4.03 40.27 30.30
N GLN A 351 -5.27 40.23 30.80
CA GLN A 351 -5.84 41.31 31.60
C GLN A 351 -5.20 41.42 32.98
N GLN A 352 -4.84 40.31 33.63
CA GLN A 352 -4.06 40.29 34.87
C GLN A 352 -2.63 40.81 34.66
N GLU A 353 -1.97 40.45 33.56
CA GLU A 353 -0.66 40.99 33.17
C GLU A 353 -0.74 42.52 32.93
N LEU A 354 -1.79 43.00 32.25
CA LEU A 354 -2.02 44.44 31.99
C LEU A 354 -2.50 45.25 33.20
N SER A 355 -2.96 44.60 34.28
CA SER A 355 -3.39 45.27 35.52
C SER A 355 -2.42 45.08 36.69
N GLY A 356 -1.40 44.23 36.52
CA GLY A 356 -0.34 44.01 37.50
C GLY A 356 0.80 45.02 37.45
N ASP A 357 0.85 45.88 36.43
CA ASP A 357 1.93 46.86 36.21
C ASP A 357 1.42 48.31 36.20
N SER A 358 0.86 48.75 37.33
CA SER A 358 0.57 50.16 37.58
C SER A 358 1.85 50.91 37.98
N GLY A 359 2.78 51.05 37.02
CA GLY A 359 4.20 51.27 37.34
C GLY A 359 4.99 52.37 36.60
N ASN A 360 4.54 52.93 35.45
CA ASN A 360 5.10 54.17 34.88
C ASN A 360 4.36 54.68 33.62
N PRO A 361 4.11 56.00 33.47
CA PRO A 361 3.62 56.60 32.23
C PRO A 361 4.74 57.30 31.43
N ALA A 362 5.09 56.77 30.25
CA ALA A 362 5.92 57.48 29.26
C ALA A 362 5.41 57.24 27.83
N PHE A 363 5.40 58.33 27.06
CA PHE A 363 4.62 58.60 25.84
C PHE A 363 5.00 57.79 24.56
N PRO A 364 4.22 57.91 23.45
CA PRO A 364 4.12 56.91 22.36
C PRO A 364 4.72 57.41 21.02
N VAL A 365 4.08 57.06 19.88
CA VAL A 365 4.39 57.36 18.45
C VAL A 365 5.38 56.37 17.80
N ALA A 366 5.29 55.92 16.53
CA ALA A 366 4.24 55.57 15.54
C ALA A 366 4.97 54.89 14.34
N ASP A 367 4.39 54.40 13.22
CA ASP A 367 3.02 54.28 12.68
C ASP A 367 2.99 53.11 11.64
N SER A 368 1.80 52.74 11.13
CA SER A 368 1.54 51.84 9.97
C SER A 368 1.91 50.34 10.15
N CYS A 369 1.16 49.36 9.63
CA CYS A 369 0.15 49.41 8.56
C CYS A 369 -1.24 48.93 8.97
N ARG A 370 -2.26 49.49 8.28
CA ARG A 370 -3.60 48.91 8.15
C ARG A 370 -3.53 47.43 7.73
N GLU A 371 -4.13 46.56 8.52
CA GLU A 371 -4.92 45.46 7.98
C GLU A 371 -6.37 45.78 8.34
N ALA A 372 -7.21 45.98 7.33
CA ALA A 372 -8.57 46.45 7.54
C ALA A 372 -9.43 45.38 8.23
N ASP A 373 -10.42 45.82 9.00
CA ASP A 373 -11.53 45.01 9.47
C ASP A 373 -12.15 44.19 8.33
N ILE A 374 -11.70 42.93 8.17
CA ILE A 374 -12.57 41.86 7.68
C ILE A 374 -13.22 41.27 8.93
N VAL A 375 -14.17 42.02 9.48
CA VAL A 375 -15.17 41.47 10.38
C VAL A 375 -16.03 40.53 9.54
N GLY A 376 -15.55 39.29 9.40
CA GLY A 376 -16.39 38.18 8.97
C GLY A 376 -17.59 38.08 9.92
N PRO A 377 -18.74 37.59 9.44
CA PRO A 377 -19.91 37.39 10.31
C PRO A 377 -19.51 36.61 11.56
N SER A 378 -20.01 37.03 12.73
CA SER A 378 -19.70 36.36 13.99
C SER A 378 -20.08 34.87 13.91
N ALA A 379 -19.44 34.02 14.71
CA ALA A 379 -19.76 32.60 14.71
C ALA A 379 -21.25 32.34 15.02
N GLU A 380 -21.89 33.20 15.82
CA GLU A 380 -23.35 33.24 16.01
C GLU A 380 -24.08 33.57 14.70
N ALA A 381 -23.73 34.66 14.00
CA ALA A 381 -24.40 35.03 12.75
C ALA A 381 -24.19 34.02 11.60
N VAL A 382 -23.10 33.25 11.61
CA VAL A 382 -22.89 32.12 10.68
C VAL A 382 -23.73 30.92 11.09
N ALA A 383 -23.76 30.57 12.37
CA ALA A 383 -24.55 29.45 12.88
C ALA A 383 -26.06 29.69 12.71
N GLU A 384 -26.54 30.90 12.99
CA GLU A 384 -27.93 31.33 12.83
C GLU A 384 -28.35 31.24 11.36
N ARG A 385 -27.54 31.78 10.43
CA ARG A 385 -27.77 31.60 8.98
C ARG A 385 -27.81 30.14 8.54
N HIS A 386 -26.91 29.28 9.03
CA HIS A 386 -26.93 27.86 8.66
C HIS A 386 -28.14 27.12 9.27
N PHE A 387 -28.62 27.54 10.44
CA PHE A 387 -29.81 26.99 11.06
C PHE A 387 -31.08 27.41 10.30
N ASP A 388 -31.16 28.67 9.87
CA ASP A 388 -32.22 29.19 9.00
C ASP A 388 -32.22 28.54 7.61
N GLU A 389 -31.05 28.32 7.02
CA GLU A 389 -30.90 27.57 5.77
C GLU A 389 -31.38 26.11 5.92
N MET A 390 -31.03 25.43 7.02
CA MET A 390 -31.59 24.09 7.29
C MET A 390 -33.10 24.11 7.52
N GLN A 391 -33.64 25.06 8.30
CA GLN A 391 -35.08 25.15 8.52
C GLN A 391 -35.85 25.46 7.23
N THR A 392 -35.32 26.34 6.37
CA THR A 392 -35.95 26.65 5.08
C THR A 392 -35.88 25.45 4.12
N GLU A 393 -34.76 24.72 4.08
CA GLU A 393 -34.66 23.51 3.26
C GLU A 393 -35.57 22.38 3.78
N GLU A 394 -35.67 22.20 5.11
CA GLU A 394 -36.57 21.19 5.69
C GLU A 394 -38.04 21.58 5.51
N ASN A 395 -38.39 22.86 5.64
CA ASN A 395 -39.75 23.36 5.36
C ASN A 395 -40.10 23.21 3.87
N ALA A 396 -39.17 23.45 2.94
CA ALA A 396 -39.37 23.18 1.52
C ALA A 396 -39.58 21.67 1.26
N ARG A 397 -38.82 20.79 1.91
CA ARG A 397 -39.01 19.33 1.86
C ARG A 397 -40.36 18.91 2.46
N ARG A 398 -40.82 19.55 3.54
CA ARG A 398 -42.15 19.32 4.16
C ARG A 398 -43.29 19.81 3.26
N GLN A 399 -43.16 20.97 2.61
CA GLN A 399 -44.13 21.46 1.61
C GLN A 399 -44.20 20.52 0.41
N LYS A 400 -43.07 20.08 -0.14
CA LYS A 400 -43.01 19.14 -1.27
C LYS A 400 -43.61 17.76 -0.94
N ARG A 401 -43.59 17.34 0.33
CA ARG A 401 -44.30 16.16 0.83
C ARG A 401 -45.81 16.36 1.01
N ARG A 402 -46.28 17.60 1.22
CA ARG A 402 -47.71 17.96 1.29
C ARG A 402 -48.32 18.10 -0.10
N SER A 403 -47.63 18.78 -1.03
CA SER A 403 -48.05 18.90 -2.44
C SER A 403 -48.03 17.59 -3.24
N LEU A 404 -47.56 16.49 -2.64
CA LEU A 404 -47.63 15.13 -3.18
C LEU A 404 -48.74 14.28 -2.51
N ARG A 405 -49.58 14.89 -1.66
CA ARG A 405 -50.68 14.23 -0.94
C ARG A 405 -52.06 14.80 -1.25
N ASP A 406 -52.16 15.99 -1.82
CA ASP A 406 -53.40 16.57 -2.32
C ASP A 406 -53.50 16.31 -3.84
N PRO A 407 -54.56 15.63 -4.34
CA PRO A 407 -54.70 15.24 -5.75
C PRO A 407 -55.26 16.35 -6.67
#